data_AF-A0A5J4P125-F1
#
_entry.id   AF-A0A5J4P125-F1
#
_cell.length_a   1.000
_cell.length_b   1.000
_cell.length_c   1.000
_cell.angle_alpha   90.00
_cell.angle_beta   90.00
_cell.angle_gamma   90.00
#
_symmetry.space_group_name_H-M   'P 1'
#
loop_
_entity.id
_entity.type
_entity.pdbx_description
1 polymer ?
#
loop_
_entity_poly.entity_id
_entity_poly.type
_entity_poly.pdbx_seq_one_letter_code
_entity_poly.pdbx_strand_id
1 'polypeptide(L)'
;MSIDVDECKEIPEVCRPKHSAAFHQACVNLMGGYRCVSNQCPPLYEKNRLGNGFRCELNVAHSCAAGDVNCLTERPQRMDNLFIELDQDTSVPQILTRVDTRHLPSGIIRVDLRQHYANHLRTRNAIKAGQAFRLQRSRTHMGSVEVILIRQIPAPVDILISLHLISSKGLQQIGHSITKMYLFVTQSAEERIKWASAPRKPMFQHTDFWTQLRHSRT
;
A
#
# COMPACT_ATOMS: atom_id res chain seq x y z
N MET A 1 -20.61 18.13 14.06
CA MET A 1 -20.09 18.00 12.68
C MET A 1 -18.59 18.25 12.77
N SER A 2 -17.76 17.21 12.70
CA SER A 2 -16.30 17.38 12.68
C SER A 2 -15.93 17.64 11.22
N ILE A 3 -15.53 18.87 10.90
CA ILE A 3 -14.96 19.18 9.58
C ILE A 3 -13.61 18.47 9.52
N ASP A 4 -13.44 17.59 8.53
CA ASP A 4 -12.15 16.99 8.22
C ASP A 4 -11.23 18.05 7.64
N VAL A 5 -9.99 18.11 8.12
CA VAL A 5 -8.98 19.08 7.67
C VAL A 5 -8.06 18.38 6.70
N ASP A 6 -7.89 18.94 5.51
CA ASP A 6 -6.91 18.42 4.55
C ASP A 6 -5.50 18.86 4.95
N GLU A 7 -4.84 18.11 5.84
CA GLU A 7 -3.52 18.52 6.35
C GLU A 7 -2.46 18.58 5.24
N CYS A 8 -2.66 17.86 4.14
CA CYS A 8 -1.78 17.92 2.99
C CYS A 8 -1.83 19.26 2.25
N LYS A 9 -2.95 20.00 2.37
CA LYS A 9 -3.09 21.36 1.83
C LYS A 9 -2.82 22.42 2.88
N GLU A 10 -3.34 22.23 4.08
CA GLU A 10 -3.32 23.24 5.14
C GLU A 10 -1.96 23.35 5.85
N ILE A 11 -1.16 22.29 5.83
CA ILE A 11 0.17 22.26 6.45
C ILE A 11 1.22 22.12 5.34
N PRO A 12 1.82 23.23 4.87
CA PRO A 12 2.91 23.18 3.92
C PRO A 12 4.03 22.28 4.44
N GLU A 13 4.60 21.46 3.56
CA GLU A 13 5.75 20.62 3.90
C GLU A 13 5.50 19.62 5.05
N VAL A 14 4.24 19.23 5.31
CA VAL A 14 3.88 18.29 6.40
C VAL A 14 4.62 16.94 6.32
N CYS A 15 4.94 16.50 5.10
CA CYS A 15 5.73 15.29 4.84
C CYS A 15 7.19 15.59 4.45
N ARG A 16 7.69 16.79 4.74
CA ARG A 16 9.10 17.11 4.49
C ARG A 16 9.95 16.31 5.47
N PRO A 17 10.94 15.54 4.97
CA PRO A 17 11.80 14.80 5.86
C PRO A 17 12.63 15.76 6.72
N LYS A 18 12.68 15.51 8.03
CA LYS A 18 13.48 16.32 8.98
C LYS A 18 14.99 16.20 8.74
N HIS A 19 15.43 15.19 7.98
CA HIS A 19 16.82 14.94 7.66
C HIS A 19 17.02 14.95 6.14
N SER A 20 18.08 15.60 5.67
CA SER A 20 18.44 15.70 4.25
C SER A 20 18.67 14.36 3.55
N ALA A 21 19.01 13.31 4.31
CA ALA A 21 19.20 11.95 3.81
C ALA A 21 17.91 11.12 3.72
N ALA A 22 16.75 11.68 4.08
CA ALA A 22 15.49 10.94 4.05
C ALA A 22 14.76 11.11 2.71
N PHE A 23 14.15 10.02 2.25
CA PHE A 23 13.48 9.95 0.96
C PHE A 23 12.31 10.92 0.87
N HIS A 24 12.04 11.43 -0.33
CA HIS A 24 10.85 12.23 -0.63
C HIS A 24 9.59 11.43 -0.29
N GLN A 25 8.73 12.04 0.53
CA GLN A 25 7.44 11.49 0.91
C GLN A 25 6.32 12.27 0.21
N ALA A 26 5.23 11.57 -0.08
CA ALA A 26 3.96 12.17 -0.47
C ALA A 26 3.04 12.21 0.74
N CYS A 27 2.22 13.26 0.80
CA CYS A 27 1.14 13.35 1.77
C CYS A 27 -0.11 12.69 1.19
N VAL A 28 -0.71 11.79 1.96
CA VAL A 28 -2.02 11.20 1.70
C VAL A 28 -2.97 11.73 2.77
N ASN A 29 -3.96 12.52 2.35
CA ASN A 29 -5.01 12.98 3.24
C ASN A 29 -5.97 11.82 3.51
N LEU A 30 -6.37 11.67 4.77
CA LEU A 30 -7.32 10.66 5.23
C LEU A 30 -8.36 11.34 6.10
N MET A 31 -9.49 10.67 6.31
CA MET A 31 -10.47 11.20 7.21
C MET A 31 -9.96 11.11 8.67
N GLY A 32 -9.76 12.27 9.31
CA GLY A 32 -9.24 12.42 10.67
C GLY A 32 -7.72 12.44 10.78
N GLY A 33 -6.99 12.65 9.68
CA GLY A 33 -5.54 12.89 9.69
C GLY A 33 -4.87 12.59 8.36
N TYR A 34 -3.54 12.48 8.34
CA TYR A 34 -2.78 12.22 7.11
C TYR A 34 -1.73 11.13 7.28
N ARG A 35 -1.15 10.68 6.17
CA ARG A 35 0.02 9.78 6.14
C ARG A 35 1.09 10.27 5.19
N CYS A 36 2.33 10.22 5.65
CA CYS A 36 3.50 10.43 4.81
C CYS A 36 4.02 9.08 4.30
N VAL A 37 3.92 8.88 2.99
CA VAL A 37 4.26 7.63 2.31
C VAL A 37 5.41 7.86 1.35
N SER A 38 6.23 6.82 1.10
CA SER A 38 7.30 6.95 0.11
C SER A 38 6.70 7.28 -1.26
N ASN A 39 7.26 8.28 -1.93
CA ASN A 39 6.81 8.74 -3.25
C ASN A 39 7.86 8.49 -4.34
N GLN A 40 8.73 7.51 -4.13
CA GLN A 40 9.86 7.24 -5.00
C GLN A 40 9.77 5.85 -5.63
N CYS A 41 10.14 5.79 -6.90
CA CYS A 41 10.50 4.53 -7.54
C CYS A 41 11.96 4.20 -7.27
N PRO A 42 12.35 2.93 -7.22
CA PRO A 42 13.76 2.55 -7.17
C PRO A 42 14.52 3.12 -8.37
N PRO A 43 15.86 3.21 -8.30
CA PRO A 43 16.68 3.54 -9.47
C PRO A 43 16.34 2.60 -10.64
N LEU A 44 16.49 3.09 -11.89
CA LEU A 44 16.19 2.37 -13.13
C LEU A 44 14.70 2.23 -13.49
N TYR A 45 13.81 2.84 -12.70
CA TYR A 45 12.37 2.84 -12.96
C TYR A 45 11.87 4.23 -13.32
N GLU A 46 10.99 4.29 -14.31
CA GLU A 46 10.18 5.46 -14.63
C GLU A 46 8.91 5.49 -13.79
N LYS A 47 8.56 6.68 -13.30
CA LYS A 47 7.42 6.89 -12.40
C LYS A 47 6.24 7.49 -13.14
N ASN A 48 5.10 6.82 -13.06
CA ASN A 48 3.82 7.26 -13.62
C ASN A 48 2.79 7.46 -12.50
N ARG A 49 2.00 8.54 -12.56
CA ARG A 49 0.95 8.81 -11.57
C ARG A 49 -0.25 7.89 -11.80
N LEU A 50 -0.81 7.37 -10.72
CA LEU A 50 -2.12 6.67 -10.71
C LEU A 50 -3.12 7.54 -9.93
N GLY A 51 -4.42 7.23 -10.04
CA GLY A 51 -5.47 7.98 -9.35
C GLY A 51 -5.25 8.04 -7.83
N ASN A 52 -5.02 6.89 -7.19
CA ASN A 52 -4.78 6.75 -5.75
C ASN A 52 -3.34 6.28 -5.44
N GLY A 53 -2.36 6.61 -6.27
CA GLY A 53 -1.01 6.05 -6.12
C GLY A 53 -0.03 6.40 -7.22
N PHE A 54 0.97 5.55 -7.40
CA PHE A 54 1.92 5.66 -8.51
C PHE A 54 2.41 4.29 -8.97
N ARG A 55 2.86 4.24 -10.21
CA ARG A 55 3.43 3.08 -10.88
C ARG A 55 4.90 3.33 -11.17
N CYS A 56 5.71 2.31 -10.99
CA CYS A 56 7.10 2.26 -11.39
C CYS A 56 7.24 1.20 -12.49
N GLU A 57 7.70 1.61 -13.67
CA GLU A 57 7.96 0.70 -14.80
C GLU A 57 9.46 0.63 -15.04
N LEU A 58 9.98 -0.59 -15.16
CA LEU A 58 11.41 -0.80 -15.38
C LEU A 58 11.78 -0.26 -16.76
N ASN A 59 12.81 0.59 -16.81
CA ASN A 59 13.28 1.14 -18.08
C ASN A 59 13.72 0.02 -19.01
N VAL A 60 13.39 0.13 -20.29
CA VAL A 60 13.69 -0.91 -21.30
C VAL A 60 15.19 -1.21 -21.38
N ALA A 61 16.05 -0.19 -21.22
CA ALA A 61 17.51 -0.32 -21.17
C ALA A 61 18.03 -1.20 -20.02
N HIS A 62 17.21 -1.44 -19.00
CA HIS A 62 17.54 -2.28 -17.83
C HIS A 62 16.64 -3.51 -17.74
N SER A 63 15.93 -3.85 -18.83
CA SER A 63 15.09 -5.03 -18.90
C SER A 63 15.91 -6.31 -18.70
N CYS A 64 15.32 -7.26 -18.00
CA CYS A 64 15.94 -8.57 -17.80
C CYS A 64 15.99 -9.34 -19.11
N ALA A 65 17.11 -10.03 -19.36
CA ALA A 65 17.18 -10.99 -20.45
C ALA A 65 16.09 -12.06 -20.29
N ALA A 66 15.58 -12.56 -21.43
CA ALA A 66 14.53 -13.55 -21.42
C ALA A 66 14.94 -14.78 -20.61
N GLY A 67 14.18 -15.06 -19.55
CA GLY A 67 14.41 -16.24 -18.71
C GLY A 67 15.48 -16.10 -17.63
N ASP A 68 16.07 -14.91 -17.44
CA ASP A 68 16.92 -14.59 -16.28
C ASP A 68 16.04 -14.45 -15.02
N VAL A 69 15.87 -15.58 -14.31
CA VAL A 69 15.01 -15.68 -13.13
C VAL A 69 15.52 -14.81 -11.98
N ASN A 70 16.84 -14.68 -11.82
CA ASN A 70 17.43 -13.88 -10.74
C ASN A 70 17.15 -12.40 -10.98
N CYS A 71 17.40 -11.92 -12.21
CA CYS A 71 17.07 -10.54 -12.57
C CYS A 71 15.57 -10.26 -12.38
N LEU A 72 14.68 -11.12 -12.88
CA LEU A 72 13.23 -10.90 -12.75
C LEU A 72 12.75 -10.92 -11.30
N THR A 73 13.42 -11.67 -10.43
CA THR A 73 13.10 -11.72 -9.00
C THR A 73 13.49 -10.43 -8.30
N GLU A 74 14.67 -9.87 -8.62
CA GLU A 74 15.18 -8.62 -8.05
C GLU A 74 14.57 -7.37 -8.67
N ARG A 75 14.24 -7.43 -9.97
CA ARG A 75 13.79 -6.31 -10.80
C ARG A 75 12.45 -6.63 -11.46
N PRO A 76 11.33 -6.54 -10.71
CA PRO A 76 10.00 -6.69 -11.29
C PRO A 76 9.80 -5.67 -12.42
N GLN A 77 9.12 -6.06 -13.49
CA GLN A 77 8.89 -5.21 -14.67
C GLN A 77 8.00 -4.01 -14.33
N ARG A 78 7.09 -4.19 -13.38
CA ARG A 78 6.15 -3.16 -12.93
C ARG A 78 5.90 -3.28 -11.43
N MET A 79 5.94 -2.14 -10.75
CA MET A 79 5.52 -2.01 -9.36
C MET A 79 4.45 -0.93 -9.21
N ASP A 80 3.27 -1.30 -8.75
CA ASP A 80 2.21 -0.35 -8.41
C ASP A 80 2.21 -0.10 -6.89
N ASN A 81 2.10 1.15 -6.49
CA ASN A 81 1.95 1.57 -5.09
C ASN A 81 0.60 2.26 -4.96
N LEU A 82 -0.36 1.57 -4.35
CA LEU A 82 -1.73 2.04 -4.15
C LEU A 82 -1.93 2.47 -2.70
N PHE A 83 -2.56 3.61 -2.50
CA PHE A 83 -2.97 4.14 -1.21
C PHE A 83 -4.49 3.99 -1.09
N ILE A 84 -4.96 3.25 -0.09
CA ILE A 84 -6.37 2.91 0.08
C ILE A 84 -6.78 3.27 1.51
N GLU A 85 -7.71 4.19 1.64
CA GLU A 85 -8.40 4.45 2.90
C GLU A 85 -9.56 3.47 3.08
N LEU A 86 -9.70 2.94 4.30
CA LEU A 86 -10.81 2.10 4.71
C LEU A 86 -11.42 2.66 5.99
N ASP A 87 -12.71 2.94 5.98
CA ASP A 87 -13.43 3.28 7.20
C ASP A 87 -13.67 2.00 8.02
N GLN A 88 -13.62 2.06 9.34
CA GLN A 88 -13.89 0.94 10.24
C GLN A 88 -15.24 0.26 9.97
N ASP A 89 -16.25 1.02 9.54
CA ASP A 89 -17.59 0.52 9.25
C ASP A 89 -17.74 0.02 7.81
N THR A 90 -16.62 -0.09 7.07
CA THR A 90 -16.60 -0.66 5.72
C THR A 90 -17.30 -2.03 5.71
N SER A 91 -18.32 -2.13 4.86
CA SER A 91 -19.07 -3.38 4.66
C SER A 91 -18.21 -4.44 4.00
N VAL A 92 -18.27 -5.67 4.49
CA VAL A 92 -17.58 -6.82 3.90
C VAL A 92 -18.59 -7.82 3.32
N PRO A 93 -18.30 -8.45 2.17
CA PRO A 93 -17.06 -8.36 1.40
C PRO A 93 -16.95 -7.10 0.51
N GLN A 94 -15.75 -6.55 0.36
CA GLN A 94 -15.47 -5.40 -0.51
C GLN A 94 -14.25 -5.66 -1.42
N ILE A 95 -14.35 -5.32 -2.70
CA ILE A 95 -13.19 -5.35 -3.60
C ILE A 95 -12.33 -4.10 -3.32
N LEU A 96 -11.11 -4.31 -2.84
CA LEU A 96 -10.16 -3.22 -2.55
C LEU A 96 -9.50 -2.71 -3.82
N THR A 97 -9.07 -3.63 -4.67
CA THR A 97 -8.46 -3.29 -5.96
C THR A 97 -8.57 -4.47 -6.92
N ARG A 98 -8.44 -4.14 -8.19
CA ARG A 98 -8.37 -5.10 -9.29
C ARG A 98 -7.05 -4.91 -10.02
N VAL A 99 -6.24 -5.96 -10.05
CA VAL A 99 -4.92 -5.96 -10.67
C VAL A 99 -5.01 -6.67 -12.02
N ASP A 100 -4.74 -5.93 -13.10
CA ASP A 100 -4.63 -6.49 -14.44
C ASP A 100 -3.39 -7.38 -14.52
N THR A 101 -3.49 -8.55 -15.16
CA THR A 101 -2.36 -9.47 -15.35
C THR A 101 -1.83 -9.43 -16.78
N ARG A 102 -2.50 -8.74 -17.70
CA ARG A 102 -2.20 -8.77 -19.14
C ARG A 102 -0.95 -7.99 -19.53
N HIS A 103 -0.40 -7.17 -18.64
CA HIS A 103 0.89 -6.52 -18.85
C HIS A 103 2.08 -7.46 -18.69
N LEU A 104 1.86 -8.65 -18.11
CA LEU A 104 2.88 -9.67 -18.04
C LEU A 104 2.93 -10.51 -19.33
N PRO A 105 4.09 -11.06 -19.69
CA PRO A 105 4.19 -12.02 -20.78
C PRO A 105 3.20 -13.17 -20.63
N SER A 106 2.64 -13.64 -21.74
CA SER A 106 1.68 -14.75 -21.77
C SER A 106 2.25 -16.02 -21.16
N GLY A 107 1.56 -16.57 -20.17
CA GLY A 107 1.98 -17.74 -19.41
C GLY A 107 1.01 -18.09 -18.29
N ILE A 108 1.42 -19.02 -17.42
CA ILE A 108 0.70 -19.32 -16.18
C ILE A 108 1.07 -18.24 -15.16
N ILE A 109 0.06 -17.51 -14.69
CA ILE A 109 0.21 -16.47 -13.68
C ILE A 109 0.02 -17.08 -12.30
N ARG A 110 1.08 -17.12 -11.51
CA ARG A 110 1.04 -17.41 -10.08
C ARG A 110 0.85 -16.12 -9.31
N VAL A 111 -0.02 -16.15 -8.31
CA VAL A 111 -0.44 -14.97 -7.54
C VAL A 111 -0.15 -15.22 -6.07
N ASP A 112 0.71 -14.39 -5.46
CA ASP A 112 1.02 -14.44 -4.03
C ASP A 112 0.60 -13.16 -3.33
N LEU A 113 -0.13 -13.27 -2.23
CA LEU A 113 -0.37 -12.16 -1.32
C LEU A 113 0.58 -12.25 -0.12
N ARG A 114 1.28 -11.16 0.17
CA ARG A 114 2.23 -11.05 1.29
C ARG A 114 1.85 -9.90 2.21
N GLN A 115 1.84 -10.13 3.52
CA GLN A 115 1.75 -9.07 4.52
C GLN A 115 3.17 -8.66 4.92
N HIS A 116 3.47 -7.37 4.84
CA HIS A 116 4.74 -6.80 5.29
C HIS A 116 4.64 -6.30 6.72
N TYR A 117 3.61 -5.50 7.01
CA TYR A 117 3.28 -5.07 8.35
C TYR A 117 1.79 -4.81 8.49
N ALA A 118 1.30 -4.86 9.73
CA ALA A 118 -0.03 -4.41 10.11
C ALA A 118 0.04 -3.99 11.58
N ASN A 119 -0.02 -2.69 11.86
CA ASN A 119 0.25 -2.17 13.20
C ASN A 119 -0.92 -1.29 13.67
N HIS A 120 -1.42 -1.59 14.86
CA HIS A 120 -2.39 -0.72 15.52
C HIS A 120 -1.71 0.57 15.95
N LEU A 121 -2.29 1.71 15.57
CA LEU A 121 -1.57 2.98 15.64
C LEU A 121 -1.47 3.52 17.06
N ARG A 122 -2.48 3.27 17.90
CA ARG A 122 -2.43 3.67 19.31
C ARG A 122 -1.47 2.83 20.16
N THR A 123 -1.59 1.50 20.08
CA THR A 123 -0.84 0.57 20.93
C THR A 123 0.52 0.19 20.35
N ARG A 124 0.76 0.47 19.06
CA ARG A 124 1.92 0.01 18.26
C ARG A 124 2.04 -1.52 18.15
N ASN A 125 1.04 -2.27 18.61
CA ASN A 125 1.04 -3.71 18.53
C ASN A 125 0.79 -4.18 17.09
N ALA A 126 1.53 -5.20 16.68
CA ALA A 126 1.27 -5.90 15.44
C ALA A 126 -0.10 -6.61 15.50
N ILE A 127 -0.84 -6.58 14.40
CA ILE A 127 -2.10 -7.30 14.23
C ILE A 127 -1.97 -8.34 13.12
N LYS A 128 -2.80 -9.40 13.20
CA LYS A 128 -2.89 -10.42 12.15
C LYS A 128 -3.95 -10.03 11.14
N ALA A 129 -3.58 -9.31 10.09
CA ALA A 129 -4.52 -8.87 9.06
C ALA A 129 -4.61 -9.82 7.84
N GLY A 130 -3.65 -10.74 7.65
CA GLY A 130 -3.59 -11.60 6.47
C GLY A 130 -4.87 -12.39 6.17
N GLN A 131 -5.60 -12.84 7.20
CA GLN A 131 -6.86 -13.59 7.04
C GLN A 131 -8.07 -12.70 6.66
N ALA A 132 -7.91 -11.37 6.68
CA ALA A 132 -8.95 -10.44 6.26
C ALA A 132 -9.01 -10.28 4.74
N PHE A 133 -8.02 -10.79 3.99
CA PHE A 133 -7.92 -10.63 2.55
C PHE A 133 -8.12 -11.96 1.83
N ARG A 134 -8.84 -11.92 0.71
CA ARG A 134 -9.03 -13.04 -0.20
C ARG A 134 -8.67 -12.63 -1.61
N LEU A 135 -7.99 -13.51 -2.33
CA LEU A 135 -7.72 -13.35 -3.75
C LEU A 135 -8.79 -14.08 -4.56
N GLN A 136 -9.25 -13.47 -5.64
CA GLN A 136 -10.16 -14.11 -6.56
C GLN A 136 -9.87 -13.66 -7.99
N ARG A 137 -10.01 -14.56 -8.96
CA ARG A 137 -10.09 -14.13 -10.36
C ARG A 137 -11.34 -13.26 -10.55
N SER A 138 -11.17 -12.11 -11.20
CA SER A 138 -12.29 -11.24 -11.54
C SER A 138 -13.27 -11.95 -12.49
N ARG A 139 -14.56 -11.86 -12.17
CA ARG A 139 -15.64 -12.40 -13.03
C ARG A 139 -16.08 -11.41 -14.11
N THR A 140 -15.91 -10.13 -13.86
CA THR A 140 -16.38 -9.04 -14.74
C THR A 140 -15.27 -8.47 -15.63
N HIS A 141 -14.01 -8.67 -15.27
CA HIS A 141 -12.85 -8.22 -16.05
C HIS A 141 -11.90 -9.39 -16.30
N MET A 142 -11.92 -9.93 -17.51
CA MET A 142 -11.01 -11.02 -17.87
C MET A 142 -9.55 -10.58 -17.75
N GLY A 143 -8.69 -11.49 -17.29
CA GLY A 143 -7.27 -11.21 -17.09
C GLY A 143 -7.00 -10.30 -15.90
N SER A 144 -7.85 -10.32 -14.87
CA SER A 144 -7.61 -9.56 -13.65
C SER A 144 -7.82 -10.39 -12.39
N VAL A 145 -7.09 -10.04 -11.34
CA VAL A 145 -7.21 -10.59 -9.99
C VAL A 145 -7.78 -9.50 -9.07
N GLU A 146 -8.78 -9.86 -8.29
CA GLU A 146 -9.39 -9.00 -7.27
C GLU A 146 -8.80 -9.34 -5.90
N VAL A 147 -8.42 -8.29 -5.18
CA VAL A 147 -8.08 -8.37 -3.75
C VAL A 147 -9.31 -7.92 -2.98
N ILE A 148 -9.89 -8.84 -2.20
CA ILE A 148 -11.18 -8.67 -1.55
C ILE A 148 -10.97 -8.65 -0.04
N LEU A 149 -11.46 -7.60 0.62
CA LEU A 149 -11.62 -7.56 2.07
C LEU A 149 -12.82 -8.42 2.45
N ILE A 150 -12.61 -9.45 3.28
CA ILE A 150 -13.65 -10.40 3.71
C ILE A 150 -13.94 -10.35 5.20
N ARG A 151 -13.13 -9.63 5.98
CA ARG A 151 -13.33 -9.41 7.41
C ARG A 151 -13.01 -7.96 7.73
N GLN A 152 -13.76 -7.37 8.64
CA GLN A 152 -13.45 -6.04 9.15
C GLN A 152 -12.10 -6.04 9.86
N ILE A 153 -11.41 -4.90 9.80
CA ILE A 153 -10.10 -4.69 10.40
C ILE A 153 -10.29 -3.66 11.52
N PRO A 154 -9.68 -3.85 12.71
CA PRO A 154 -9.77 -2.86 13.77
C PRO A 154 -9.18 -1.52 13.32
N ALA A 155 -9.68 -0.42 13.87
CA ALA A 155 -9.15 0.92 13.64
C ALA A 155 -8.59 1.52 14.94
N PRO A 156 -7.60 2.42 14.87
CA PRO A 156 -6.85 2.81 13.68
C PRO A 156 -5.65 1.88 13.41
N VAL A 157 -5.47 1.44 12.17
CA VAL A 157 -4.39 0.53 11.76
C VAL A 157 -3.80 0.96 10.42
N ASP A 158 -2.47 0.92 10.31
CA ASP A 158 -1.78 0.97 9.01
C ASP A 158 -1.31 -0.44 8.61
N ILE A 159 -1.55 -0.81 7.36
CA ILE A 159 -1.19 -2.13 6.80
C ILE A 159 -0.45 -1.93 5.48
N LEU A 160 0.59 -2.72 5.26
CA LEU A 160 1.18 -2.91 3.93
C LEU A 160 1.09 -4.37 3.54
N ILE A 161 0.37 -4.62 2.45
CA ILE A 161 0.33 -5.91 1.75
C ILE A 161 0.88 -5.74 0.33
N SER A 162 1.44 -6.80 -0.25
CA SER A 162 1.81 -6.83 -1.67
C SER A 162 1.24 -8.05 -2.37
N LEU A 163 0.73 -7.84 -3.58
CA LEU A 163 0.37 -8.87 -4.52
C LEU A 163 1.53 -9.07 -5.50
N HIS A 164 2.12 -10.26 -5.51
CA HIS A 164 3.13 -10.62 -6.50
C HIS A 164 2.46 -11.43 -7.61
N LEU A 165 2.65 -10.98 -8.84
CA LEU A 165 2.23 -11.68 -10.05
C LEU A 165 3.47 -12.21 -10.75
N ILE A 166 3.58 -13.52 -10.86
CA ILE A 166 4.72 -14.20 -11.48
C ILE A 166 4.22 -14.98 -12.68
N SER A 167 4.66 -14.58 -13.88
CA SER A 167 4.36 -15.29 -15.12
C SER A 167 5.42 -16.34 -15.41
N SER A 168 4.97 -17.54 -15.76
CA SER A 168 5.82 -18.68 -16.03
C SER A 168 5.43 -19.39 -17.33
N LYS A 169 6.42 -19.94 -18.02
CA LYS A 169 6.25 -20.84 -19.17
C LYS A 169 7.04 -22.11 -18.89
N GLY A 170 6.33 -23.23 -18.66
CA GLY A 170 6.96 -24.42 -18.09
C GLY A 170 7.49 -24.12 -16.68
N LEU A 171 8.77 -24.43 -16.44
CA LEU A 171 9.42 -24.18 -15.14
C LEU A 171 10.12 -22.80 -15.06
N GLN A 172 10.13 -22.04 -16.15
CA GLN A 172 10.88 -20.78 -16.21
C GLN A 172 10.00 -19.58 -15.91
N GLN A 173 10.44 -18.74 -14.96
CA GLN A 173 9.86 -17.43 -14.72
C GLN A 173 10.23 -16.49 -15.87
N ILE A 174 9.23 -15.87 -16.47
CA ILE A 174 9.38 -14.98 -17.62
C ILE A 174 8.83 -13.57 -17.37
N GLY A 175 8.15 -13.37 -16.25
CA GLY A 175 7.67 -12.05 -15.84
C GLY A 175 7.39 -11.98 -14.36
N HIS A 176 7.52 -10.78 -13.80
CA HIS A 176 7.25 -10.51 -12.40
C HIS A 176 6.76 -9.07 -12.25
N SER A 177 5.66 -8.89 -11.52
CA SER A 177 5.11 -7.59 -11.17
C SER A 177 4.61 -7.59 -9.73
N ILE A 178 4.66 -6.44 -9.07
CA ILE A 178 4.27 -6.29 -7.67
C ILE A 178 3.25 -5.16 -7.56
N THR A 179 2.14 -5.40 -6.86
CA THR A 179 1.20 -4.34 -6.46
C THR A 179 1.23 -4.22 -4.95
N LYS A 180 1.84 -3.15 -4.44
CA LYS A 180 1.84 -2.77 -3.03
C LYS A 180 0.57 -1.98 -2.72
N MET A 181 -0.15 -2.40 -1.69
CA MET A 181 -1.33 -1.71 -1.18
C MET A 181 -1.03 -1.26 0.25
N TYR A 182 -0.95 0.05 0.44
CA TYR A 182 -0.93 0.68 1.75
C TYR A 182 -2.38 0.93 2.14
N LEU A 183 -2.85 0.22 3.15
CA LEU A 183 -4.21 0.35 3.66
C LEU A 183 -4.17 1.17 4.94
N PHE A 184 -5.00 2.20 5.00
CA PHE A 184 -5.15 3.07 6.15
C PHE A 184 -6.55 2.89 6.71
N VAL A 185 -6.67 2.13 7.79
CA VAL A 185 -7.95 1.87 8.44
C VAL A 185 -8.23 3.00 9.43
N THR A 186 -9.16 3.89 9.07
CA THR A 186 -9.58 5.03 9.87
C THR A 186 -10.77 4.67 10.74
N GLN A 187 -10.92 5.36 11.87
CA GLN A 187 -12.05 5.14 12.77
C GLN A 187 -13.35 5.65 12.18
N SER A 188 -14.46 5.05 12.59
CA SER A 188 -15.78 5.53 12.18
C SER A 188 -16.04 6.99 12.60
N ALA A 189 -17.01 7.63 11.95
CA ALA A 189 -17.43 8.97 12.32
C ALA A 189 -17.87 9.05 13.79
N GLU A 190 -18.61 8.05 14.28
CA GLU A 190 -19.07 7.99 15.67
C GLU A 190 -17.92 7.89 16.66
N GLU A 191 -16.94 7.02 16.39
CA GLU A 191 -15.76 6.87 17.25
C GLU A 191 -14.91 8.15 17.30
N ARG A 192 -14.78 8.85 16.17
CA ARG A 192 -14.06 10.13 16.11
C ARG A 192 -14.77 11.22 16.93
N ILE A 193 -16.10 11.29 16.87
CA ILE A 193 -16.87 12.25 17.67
C ILE A 193 -16.71 11.95 19.17
N LYS A 194 -16.79 10.67 19.58
CA LYS A 194 -16.56 10.25 20.97
C LYS A 194 -15.15 10.60 21.46
N TRP A 195 -14.15 10.53 20.59
CA TRP A 195 -12.78 10.86 20.95
C TRP A 195 -12.50 12.37 20.96
N ALA A 196 -13.15 13.14 20.09
CA ALA A 196 -13.04 14.60 20.08
C ALA A 196 -13.61 15.26 21.35
N SER A 197 -14.57 14.61 22.01
CA SER A 197 -15.17 15.05 23.27
C SER A 197 -14.45 14.52 24.53
N ALA A 198 -13.46 13.63 24.39
CA ALA A 198 -12.66 13.13 25.51
C ALA A 198 -11.58 14.15 25.94
N PRO A 199 -11.21 14.22 27.22
CA PRO A 199 -10.14 15.11 27.69
C PRO A 199 -8.84 14.85 26.92
N ARG A 200 -8.24 15.92 26.40
CA ARG A 200 -7.06 15.90 25.51
C ARG A 200 -5.88 15.16 26.15
N LYS A 201 -5.77 13.86 25.93
CA LYS A 201 -4.47 13.22 25.79
C LYS A 201 -3.87 13.75 24.49
N PRO A 202 -2.55 14.04 24.43
CA PRO A 202 -1.92 14.53 23.21
C PRO A 202 -2.32 13.61 22.05
N MET A 203 -3.00 14.19 21.07
CA MET A 203 -3.33 13.50 19.83
C MET A 203 -2.02 12.95 19.28
N PHE A 204 -2.00 11.65 19.09
CA PHE A 204 -0.81 10.93 18.69
C PHE A 204 -0.26 11.55 17.41
N GLN A 205 0.90 12.20 17.50
CA GLN A 205 1.63 12.62 16.33
C GLN A 205 2.12 11.35 15.63
N HIS A 206 1.52 11.08 14.48
CA HIS A 206 1.93 10.01 13.59
C HIS A 206 3.38 10.26 13.14
N THR A 207 4.34 9.66 13.84
CA THR A 207 5.68 9.47 13.28
C THR A 207 5.54 8.41 12.19
N ASP A 208 5.95 8.77 10.97
CA ASP A 208 6.00 7.88 9.83
C ASP A 208 6.70 6.56 10.18
N PHE A 209 6.15 5.47 9.65
CA PHE A 209 6.65 4.11 9.86
C PHE A 209 8.14 3.97 9.48
N TRP A 210 8.61 4.75 8.50
CA TRP A 210 10.01 4.77 8.07
C TRP A 210 10.96 5.41 9.09
N THR A 211 10.50 6.35 9.91
CA THR A 211 11.29 6.90 11.03
C THR A 211 11.36 5.89 12.18
N GLN A 212 10.30 5.12 12.43
CA GLN A 212 10.32 4.05 13.45
C GLN A 212 11.26 2.89 13.10
N LEU A 213 11.34 2.49 11.83
CA LEU A 213 12.26 1.43 11.39
C LEU A 213 13.75 1.82 11.50
N ARG A 214 14.09 3.12 11.63
CA ARG A 214 15.47 3.55 11.87
C ARG A 214 15.85 3.44 13.35
N HIS A 215 14.91 3.65 14.26
CA HIS A 215 15.15 3.55 15.70
C HIS A 215 15.29 2.11 16.21
N SER A 216 14.87 1.11 15.44
CA SER A 216 15.06 -0.32 15.77
C SER A 216 16.34 -0.93 15.19
N ARG A 217 17.18 -0.12 14.53
CA ARG A 217 18.48 -0.54 13.96
C ARG A 217 19.69 0.18 14.58
N THR A 218 19.50 0.83 15.72
CA THR A 218 20.56 1.36 16.61
C THR A 218 20.43 0.68 17.96
#